data_AF-A0A4S4D6E9-F1
#
_entry.id   AF-A0A4S4D6E9-F1
#
_cell.length_a   1.000
_cell.length_b   1.000
_cell.length_c   1.000
_cell.angle_alpha   90.00
_cell.angle_beta   90.00
_cell.angle_gamma   90.00
#
_symmetry.space_group_name_H-M   'P 1'
#
loop_
_entity.id
_entity.type
_entity.pdbx_description
1 polymer ?
#
loop_
_entity_poly.entity_id
_entity_poly.type
_entity_poly.pdbx_seq_one_letter_code
_entity_poly.pdbx_strand_id
1 'polypeptide(L)'
;MPFASLRGFLSLQTPLQFLPHLSPPTLLSTRTKQPLCLSVSFAASAMDSQSPCLLVLFGKSSTEKELAKSLKDNNSLKLPDNDKFSILLHSETRIPVEENCFRNNSFLNCLSTTRFGRFLIWSPQLPSTHDAVSHNFGELPIGAVCVADVQFKGRGRSKNVWESPRGCLLFSYTIQMEDGRVVPIVQYVVSLAMTEAIKDVCHKNGIPHLDVRIKWPNDLYLDGLKVGGILCTSTYKSKKFNISAGIGLNIDNEKPTTCLNAVLQKLTSVTYRLQREDILAAFFNKFETLFDLFIDKAIQCFLQLGIPRHLTDFTYL
;
A
#
# COMPACT_ATOMS: atom_id res chain seq x y z
N MET A 1 -65.72 -44.24 -7.53
CA MET A 1 -66.66 -43.31 -8.17
C MET A 1 -66.35 -41.91 -7.68
N PRO A 2 -66.44 -40.86 -8.51
CA PRO A 2 -66.44 -40.83 -9.97
C PRO A 2 -65.41 -39.79 -10.52
N PHE A 3 -64.72 -40.07 -11.64
CA PHE A 3 -64.92 -39.48 -12.99
C PHE A 3 -64.42 -38.01 -13.10
N ALA A 4 -63.81 -37.49 -14.17
CA ALA A 4 -63.53 -37.92 -15.55
C ALA A 4 -62.51 -36.90 -16.14
N SER A 5 -61.59 -37.26 -17.06
CA SER A 5 -61.76 -37.13 -18.54
C SER A 5 -61.45 -35.71 -19.07
N LEU A 6 -60.76 -35.46 -20.20
CA LEU A 6 -60.09 -36.24 -21.25
C LEU A 6 -59.41 -35.22 -22.20
N ARG A 7 -58.41 -35.69 -22.96
CA ARG A 7 -58.05 -35.36 -24.37
C ARG A 7 -57.50 -33.95 -24.68
N GLY A 8 -56.47 -33.80 -25.52
CA GLY A 8 -55.69 -34.74 -26.32
C GLY A 8 -54.94 -34.05 -27.47
N PHE A 9 -53.80 -34.65 -27.87
CA PHE A 9 -53.19 -34.76 -29.23
C PHE A 9 -52.87 -33.48 -30.03
N LEU A 10 -51.65 -33.25 -30.56
CA LEU A 10 -50.84 -33.98 -31.56
C LEU A 10 -49.34 -33.53 -31.39
N SER A 11 -48.26 -34.35 -31.39
CA SER A 11 -47.62 -35.21 -32.43
C SER A 11 -47.26 -34.41 -33.71
N LEU A 12 -46.07 -34.38 -34.33
CA LEU A 12 -44.84 -35.21 -34.39
C LEU A 12 -43.69 -34.43 -35.10
N GLN A 13 -42.44 -34.80 -34.77
CA GLN A 13 -41.24 -35.00 -35.61
C GLN A 13 -40.58 -33.87 -36.47
N THR A 14 -39.32 -33.57 -36.08
CA THR A 14 -38.00 -33.41 -36.81
C THR A 14 -37.94 -33.49 -38.36
N PRO A 15 -36.87 -33.01 -39.08
CA PRO A 15 -35.45 -32.84 -38.67
C PRO A 15 -34.66 -31.62 -39.21
N LEU A 16 -33.37 -31.56 -38.82
CA LEU A 16 -32.29 -30.65 -39.28
C LEU A 16 -32.10 -30.59 -40.82
N GLN A 17 -31.75 -29.41 -41.33
CA GLN A 17 -30.97 -29.23 -42.57
C GLN A 17 -29.91 -28.14 -42.43
N PHE A 18 -28.73 -28.44 -42.99
CA PHE A 18 -27.49 -27.67 -43.06
C PHE A 18 -27.45 -26.67 -44.22
N LEU A 19 -26.57 -25.66 -44.10
CA LEU A 19 -25.74 -24.94 -45.11
C LEU A 19 -25.84 -23.40 -44.99
N PRO A 20 -24.85 -22.61 -45.48
CA PRO A 20 -23.39 -22.76 -45.39
C PRO A 20 -22.66 -21.47 -44.94
N HIS A 21 -21.36 -21.62 -44.73
CA HIS A 21 -20.33 -20.61 -44.45
C HIS A 21 -20.44 -19.30 -45.26
N LEU A 22 -20.40 -18.16 -44.56
CA LEU A 22 -20.04 -16.86 -45.12
C LEU A 22 -18.75 -16.37 -44.44
N SER A 23 -17.67 -16.33 -45.21
CA SER A 23 -16.38 -15.76 -44.81
C SER A 23 -16.47 -14.22 -44.83
N PRO A 24 -16.02 -13.50 -43.79
CA PRO A 24 -15.81 -12.07 -43.89
C PRO A 24 -14.52 -11.74 -44.67
N PRO A 25 -14.46 -10.57 -45.34
CA PRO A 25 -13.45 -10.25 -46.33
C PRO A 25 -12.07 -9.93 -45.73
N THR A 26 -11.04 -10.31 -46.47
CA THR A 26 -9.62 -10.00 -46.26
C THR A 26 -9.41 -8.48 -46.40
N LEU A 27 -9.20 -7.78 -45.29
CA LEU A 27 -8.74 -6.39 -45.29
C LEU A 27 -7.20 -6.35 -45.29
N LEU A 28 -6.64 -5.68 -46.29
CA LEU A 28 -5.21 -5.46 -46.46
C LEU A 28 -4.58 -4.89 -45.18
N SER A 29 -3.51 -5.55 -44.75
CA SER A 29 -2.60 -5.10 -43.69
C SER A 29 -1.97 -3.75 -44.06
N THR A 30 -2.44 -2.68 -43.43
CA THR A 30 -1.60 -1.50 -43.22
C THR A 30 -0.78 -1.75 -41.96
N ARG A 31 0.53 -1.87 -42.15
CA ARG A 31 1.52 -2.14 -41.10
C ARG A 31 1.67 -0.89 -40.22
N THR A 32 0.72 -0.66 -39.32
CA THR A 32 0.95 0.23 -38.18
C THR A 32 1.93 -0.45 -37.25
N LYS A 33 3.08 0.19 -37.02
CA LYS A 33 4.08 -0.25 -36.06
C LYS A 33 3.40 -0.43 -34.70
N GLN A 34 3.14 -1.67 -34.29
CA GLN A 34 2.80 -1.98 -32.92
C GLN A 34 3.95 -1.49 -32.04
N PRO A 35 3.69 -0.68 -31.01
CA PRO A 35 4.73 -0.31 -30.06
C PRO A 35 5.22 -1.61 -29.41
N LEU A 36 6.54 -1.77 -29.37
CA LEU A 36 7.22 -2.94 -28.77
C LEU A 36 6.60 -3.25 -27.40
N CYS A 37 6.05 -4.45 -27.26
CA CYS A 37 5.42 -4.92 -26.04
C CYS A 37 6.51 -5.50 -25.13
N LEU A 38 6.76 -4.87 -23.98
CA LEU A 38 7.57 -5.45 -22.91
C LEU A 38 6.62 -6.16 -21.94
N SER A 39 6.45 -7.47 -22.11
CA SER A 39 5.84 -8.33 -21.10
C SER A 39 6.89 -8.65 -20.05
N VAL A 40 6.73 -8.15 -18.82
CA VAL A 40 7.60 -8.50 -17.70
C VAL A 40 6.81 -9.43 -16.77
N SER A 41 7.14 -10.72 -16.78
CA SER A 41 6.61 -11.71 -15.82
C SER A 41 7.58 -11.84 -14.66
N PHE A 42 7.12 -11.71 -13.41
CA PHE A 42 7.98 -11.79 -12.22
C PHE A 42 7.75 -13.10 -11.47
N ALA A 43 8.23 -14.22 -12.04
CA ALA A 43 8.14 -15.52 -11.37
C ALA A 43 8.86 -15.51 -10.01
N ALA A 44 8.17 -16.00 -8.97
CA ALA A 44 8.59 -15.98 -7.57
C ALA A 44 9.67 -17.02 -7.21
N SER A 45 10.69 -17.22 -8.05
CA SER A 45 11.88 -17.99 -7.69
C SER A 45 13.07 -17.05 -7.61
N ALA A 46 13.74 -17.01 -6.44
CA ALA A 46 15.03 -16.34 -6.16
C ALA A 46 15.50 -15.41 -7.29
N MET A 47 14.81 -14.27 -7.46
CA MET A 47 15.12 -13.35 -8.53
C MET A 47 16.43 -12.63 -8.18
N ASP A 48 17.39 -12.76 -9.08
CA ASP A 48 18.74 -12.22 -8.97
C ASP A 48 18.68 -10.70 -8.74
N SER A 49 19.51 -10.18 -7.84
CA SER A 49 19.56 -8.76 -7.45
C SER A 49 20.03 -7.82 -8.58
N GLN A 50 20.09 -8.33 -9.82
CA GLN A 50 20.62 -7.66 -11.01
C GLN A 50 19.54 -7.15 -11.97
N SER A 51 18.27 -7.52 -11.79
CA SER A 51 17.18 -6.99 -12.62
C SER A 51 16.84 -5.55 -12.21
N PRO A 52 16.65 -4.62 -13.17
CA PRO A 52 16.33 -3.25 -12.84
C PRO A 52 14.99 -3.15 -12.12
N CYS A 53 14.91 -2.33 -11.07
CA CYS A 53 13.69 -2.11 -10.32
C CYS A 53 12.64 -1.41 -11.19
N LEU A 54 11.36 -1.69 -10.94
CA LEU A 54 10.25 -0.99 -11.60
C LEU A 54 9.57 -0.07 -10.60
N LEU A 55 9.44 1.21 -10.94
CA LEU A 55 8.65 2.18 -10.20
C LEU A 55 7.42 2.54 -11.04
N VAL A 56 6.24 2.33 -10.49
CA VAL A 56 4.99 2.75 -11.13
C VAL A 56 4.37 3.90 -10.34
N LEU A 57 4.11 5.00 -11.02
CA LEU A 57 3.60 6.22 -10.43
C LEU A 57 2.08 6.32 -10.62
N PHE A 58 1.39 6.61 -9.52
CA PHE A 58 -0.06 6.78 -9.45
C PHE A 58 -0.40 8.11 -8.79
N GLY A 59 -1.44 8.77 -9.30
CA GLY A 59 -1.99 9.99 -8.73
C GLY A 59 -3.49 9.87 -8.52
N LYS A 60 -3.97 10.29 -7.34
CA LYS A 60 -5.40 10.26 -6.99
C LYS A 60 -6.23 11.26 -7.80
N SER A 61 -5.70 12.45 -8.07
CA SER A 61 -6.34 13.49 -8.91
C SER A 61 -5.52 13.80 -10.17
N SER A 62 -6.03 14.69 -11.03
CA SER A 62 -5.31 15.19 -12.20
C SER A 62 -3.98 15.83 -11.82
N THR A 63 -3.93 16.60 -10.73
CA THR A 63 -2.70 17.25 -10.25
C THR A 63 -1.61 16.24 -9.93
N GLU A 64 -1.92 15.16 -9.20
CA GLU A 64 -0.92 14.13 -8.90
C GLU A 64 -0.53 13.31 -10.15
N LYS A 65 -1.43 13.15 -11.13
CA LYS A 65 -1.13 12.49 -12.41
C LYS A 65 -0.19 13.32 -13.29
N GLU A 66 -0.37 14.64 -13.34
CA GLU A 66 0.53 15.55 -14.04
C GLU A 66 1.92 15.56 -13.39
N LEU A 67 1.97 15.56 -12.06
CA LEU A 67 3.22 15.43 -11.32
C LEU A 67 3.94 14.11 -11.65
N ALA A 68 3.21 12.98 -11.71
CA ALA A 68 3.79 11.70 -12.08
C ALA A 68 4.42 11.73 -13.47
N LYS A 69 3.74 12.37 -14.44
CA LYS A 69 4.27 12.59 -15.79
C LYS A 69 5.55 13.44 -15.77
N SER A 70 5.53 14.56 -15.05
CA SER A 70 6.70 15.44 -14.91
C SER A 70 7.91 14.71 -14.31
N LEU A 71 7.73 13.93 -13.24
CA LEU A 71 8.80 13.16 -12.61
C LEU A 71 9.39 12.11 -13.56
N LYS A 72 8.54 11.45 -14.36
CA LYS A 72 8.98 10.49 -15.38
C LYS A 72 9.77 11.20 -16.49
N ASP A 73 9.23 12.27 -17.05
CA ASP A 73 9.82 12.99 -18.19
C ASP A 73 11.18 13.61 -17.81
N ASN A 74 11.31 14.13 -16.59
CA ASN A 74 12.54 14.74 -16.09
C ASN A 74 13.56 13.71 -15.55
N ASN A 75 13.17 12.44 -15.40
CA ASN A 75 13.98 11.38 -14.79
C ASN A 75 14.64 11.80 -13.45
N SER A 76 13.87 12.50 -12.59
CA SER A 76 14.42 13.14 -11.39
C SER A 76 14.55 12.22 -10.18
N LEU A 77 13.84 11.09 -10.18
CA LEU A 77 13.90 10.10 -9.10
C LEU A 77 15.25 9.38 -9.09
N LYS A 78 15.65 8.91 -7.92
CA LYS A 78 16.92 8.21 -7.66
C LYS A 78 16.68 7.03 -6.73
N LEU A 79 17.38 5.92 -6.97
CA LEU A 79 17.52 4.84 -5.99
C LEU A 79 18.94 4.85 -5.41
N PRO A 80 19.14 4.33 -4.19
CA PRO A 80 20.48 4.14 -3.62
C PRO A 80 21.41 3.37 -4.55
N ASP A 81 22.71 3.54 -4.37
CA ASP A 81 23.76 2.83 -5.10
C ASP A 81 23.73 2.99 -6.64
N ASN A 82 22.96 3.97 -7.16
CA ASN A 82 22.61 4.10 -8.58
C ASN A 82 21.99 2.81 -9.15
N ASP A 83 21.23 2.08 -8.32
CA ASP A 83 20.48 0.90 -8.75
C ASP A 83 19.65 1.25 -9.99
N LYS A 84 19.77 0.44 -11.05
CA LYS A 84 19.04 0.68 -12.30
C LYS A 84 17.54 0.50 -12.04
N PHE A 85 16.74 1.44 -12.52
CA PHE A 85 15.29 1.31 -12.48
C PHE A 85 14.61 1.88 -13.73
N SER A 86 13.33 1.55 -13.89
CA SER A 86 12.45 2.10 -14.92
C SER A 86 11.24 2.74 -14.25
N ILE A 87 10.76 3.85 -14.83
CA ILE A 87 9.53 4.53 -14.38
C ILE A 87 8.42 4.28 -15.39
N LEU A 88 7.27 3.81 -14.90
CA LEU A 88 6.03 3.75 -15.66
C LEU A 88 4.95 4.61 -15.00
N LEU A 89 4.08 5.19 -15.82
CA LEU A 89 2.83 5.77 -15.36
C LEU A 89 1.78 4.66 -15.24
N HIS A 90 0.83 4.83 -14.32
CA HIS A 90 -0.31 3.90 -14.22
C HIS A 90 -1.03 3.68 -15.57
N SER A 91 -1.18 4.71 -16.40
CA SER A 91 -1.81 4.58 -17.72
C SER A 91 -1.04 3.70 -18.72
N GLU A 92 0.24 3.44 -18.45
CA GLU A 92 1.12 2.64 -19.30
C GLU A 92 1.23 1.20 -18.81
N THR A 93 0.77 0.91 -17.60
CA THR A 93 0.78 -0.45 -17.06
C THR A 93 -0.26 -1.31 -17.77
N ARG A 94 0.20 -2.19 -18.66
CA ARG A 94 -0.52 -3.38 -19.15
C ARG A 94 -0.10 -4.64 -18.37
N ILE A 95 0.29 -4.45 -17.11
CA ILE A 95 0.81 -5.53 -16.26
C ILE A 95 -0.39 -6.41 -15.91
N PRO A 96 -0.39 -7.72 -16.23
CA PRO A 96 -1.23 -8.67 -15.53
C PRO A 96 -0.74 -8.62 -14.08
N VAL A 97 -1.42 -7.83 -13.24
CA VAL A 97 -1.07 -7.72 -11.83
C VAL A 97 -1.20 -9.13 -11.29
N GLU A 98 -0.07 -9.75 -10.95
CA GLU A 98 -0.07 -11.04 -10.28
C GLU A 98 -1.04 -10.97 -9.10
N GLU A 99 -1.78 -12.04 -8.86
CA GLU A 99 -2.89 -12.09 -7.89
C GLU A 99 -2.48 -11.61 -6.48
N ASN A 100 -1.18 -11.64 -6.17
CA ASN A 100 -0.59 -11.30 -4.88
C ASN A 100 0.13 -9.94 -4.83
N CYS A 101 0.08 -9.11 -5.88
CA CYS A 101 0.66 -7.76 -5.87
C CYS A 101 -0.26 -6.74 -5.20
N PHE A 102 0.30 -5.61 -4.76
CA PHE A 102 -0.46 -4.54 -4.12
C PHE A 102 -1.47 -3.92 -5.10
N ARG A 103 -2.75 -3.90 -4.72
CA ARG A 103 -3.86 -3.46 -5.58
C ARG A 103 -4.06 -1.95 -5.49
N ASN A 104 -3.22 -1.21 -6.21
CA ASN A 104 -3.15 0.25 -6.19
C ASN A 104 -4.52 0.96 -6.29
N ASN A 105 -5.41 0.50 -7.17
CA ASN A 105 -6.74 1.09 -7.33
C ASN A 105 -7.64 0.86 -6.12
N SER A 106 -7.58 -0.31 -5.47
CA SER A 106 -8.33 -0.58 -4.25
C SER A 106 -7.92 0.40 -3.14
N PHE A 107 -6.61 0.59 -2.95
CA PHE A 107 -6.08 1.57 -2.00
C PHE A 107 -6.57 3.00 -2.31
N LEU A 108 -6.38 3.46 -3.56
CA LEU A 108 -6.73 4.84 -3.94
C LEU A 108 -8.23 5.11 -3.85
N ASN A 109 -9.08 4.12 -4.10
CA ASN A 109 -10.54 4.25 -3.99
C ASN A 109 -11.01 4.39 -2.54
N CYS A 110 -10.35 3.72 -1.59
CA CYS A 110 -10.67 3.79 -0.16
C CYS A 110 -10.02 4.98 0.56
N LEU A 111 -9.04 5.64 -0.07
CA LEU A 111 -8.37 6.80 0.49
C LEU A 111 -9.27 8.04 0.46
N SER A 112 -9.47 8.72 1.59
CA SER A 112 -10.30 9.93 1.71
C SER A 112 -9.51 11.18 2.08
N THR A 113 -8.19 11.08 2.16
CA THR A 113 -7.30 12.16 2.57
C THR A 113 -7.19 13.30 1.55
N THR A 114 -6.80 14.46 2.06
CA THR A 114 -6.51 15.68 1.32
C THR A 114 -5.01 15.90 1.09
N ARG A 115 -4.14 15.34 1.95
CA ARG A 115 -2.68 15.51 1.90
C ARG A 115 -1.94 14.19 1.78
N PHE A 116 -2.22 13.20 2.63
CA PHE A 116 -1.37 12.01 2.75
C PHE A 116 -1.81 10.82 1.88
N GLY A 117 -0.87 10.13 1.23
CA GLY A 117 -1.11 8.91 0.46
C GLY A 117 -1.63 9.12 -0.97
N ARG A 118 -1.80 10.37 -1.41
CA ARG A 118 -2.48 10.71 -2.68
C ARG A 118 -1.61 10.57 -3.93
N PHE A 119 -0.30 10.67 -3.74
CA PHE A 119 0.71 10.34 -4.74
C PHE A 119 1.39 9.04 -4.31
N LEU A 120 1.23 8.00 -5.12
CA LEU A 120 1.70 6.64 -4.81
C LEU A 120 2.78 6.21 -5.80
N ILE A 121 3.90 5.75 -5.26
CA ILE A 121 4.95 5.03 -5.97
C ILE A 121 4.81 3.57 -5.57
N TRP A 122 4.45 2.69 -6.48
CA TRP A 122 4.43 1.25 -6.21
C TRP A 122 5.57 0.55 -6.95
N SER A 123 6.11 -0.48 -6.32
CA SER A 123 7.09 -1.38 -6.92
C SER A 123 6.84 -2.84 -6.51
N PRO A 124 6.89 -3.80 -7.44
CA PRO A 124 6.83 -5.22 -7.08
C PRO A 124 8.04 -5.66 -6.25
N GLN A 125 9.19 -5.03 -6.45
CA GLN A 125 10.40 -5.28 -5.67
C GLN A 125 11.30 -4.04 -5.68
N LEU A 126 11.77 -3.66 -4.49
CA LEU A 126 12.56 -2.47 -4.28
C LEU A 126 13.67 -2.74 -3.25
N PRO A 127 14.82 -2.03 -3.25
CA PRO A 127 15.76 -2.18 -2.16
C PRO A 127 15.11 -1.81 -0.81
N SER A 128 14.49 -0.64 -0.74
CA SER A 128 13.90 -0.09 0.48
C SER A 128 12.97 1.08 0.12
N THR A 129 11.71 1.02 0.57
CA THR A 129 10.76 2.13 0.43
C THR A 129 11.25 3.37 1.18
N HIS A 130 11.91 3.16 2.32
CA HIS A 130 12.45 4.24 3.16
C HIS A 130 13.54 5.01 2.44
N ASP A 131 14.43 4.30 1.75
CA ASP A 131 15.51 4.94 1.02
C ASP A 131 14.99 5.62 -0.26
N ALA A 132 14.03 5.00 -0.96
CA ALA A 132 13.36 5.62 -2.10
C ALA A 132 12.66 6.94 -1.72
N VAL A 133 12.03 7.02 -0.55
CA VAL A 133 11.39 8.26 -0.09
C VAL A 133 12.43 9.30 0.36
N SER A 134 13.37 8.91 1.20
CA SER A 134 14.33 9.84 1.80
C SER A 134 15.28 10.48 0.79
N HIS A 135 15.74 9.73 -0.21
CA HIS A 135 16.63 10.26 -1.25
C HIS A 135 15.91 11.21 -2.23
N ASN A 136 14.60 11.03 -2.40
CA ASN A 136 13.79 11.81 -3.34
C ASN A 136 12.90 12.84 -2.65
N PHE A 137 13.12 13.13 -1.36
CA PHE A 137 12.24 14.03 -0.60
C PHE A 137 12.06 15.40 -1.27
N GLY A 138 13.10 15.92 -1.94
CA GLY A 138 13.03 17.21 -2.66
C GLY A 138 12.20 17.18 -3.95
N GLU A 139 11.99 16.01 -4.53
CA GLU A 139 11.21 15.79 -5.77
C GLU A 139 9.77 15.37 -5.47
N LEU A 140 9.55 14.74 -4.31
CA LEU A 140 8.27 14.19 -3.92
C LEU A 140 7.41 15.21 -3.17
N PRO A 141 6.09 15.25 -3.42
CA PRO A 141 5.20 16.10 -2.65
C PRO A 141 5.10 15.59 -1.21
N ILE A 142 4.70 16.46 -0.29
CA ILE A 142 4.38 16.04 1.09
C ILE A 142 3.20 15.08 1.06
N GLY A 143 3.32 13.98 1.79
CA GLY A 143 2.35 12.90 1.80
C GLY A 143 2.49 11.90 0.67
N ALA A 144 3.49 12.03 -0.21
CA ALA A 144 3.82 10.97 -1.17
C ALA A 144 4.18 9.67 -0.43
N VAL A 145 3.61 8.56 -0.89
CA VAL A 145 3.85 7.23 -0.32
C VAL A 145 4.54 6.33 -1.36
N CYS A 146 5.57 5.61 -0.91
CA CYS A 146 6.17 4.51 -1.64
C CYS A 146 5.76 3.19 -1.00
N VAL A 147 5.23 2.26 -1.79
CA VAL A 147 4.83 0.91 -1.39
C VAL A 147 5.64 -0.11 -2.18
N ALA A 148 6.11 -1.18 -1.52
CA ALA A 148 6.74 -2.30 -2.20
C ALA A 148 6.08 -3.62 -1.82
N ASP A 149 5.96 -4.56 -2.77
CA ASP A 149 5.53 -5.93 -2.44
C ASP A 149 6.63 -6.73 -1.72
N VAL A 150 7.89 -6.47 -2.06
CA VAL A 150 9.08 -7.06 -1.42
C VAL A 150 10.18 -6.01 -1.30
N GLN A 151 10.87 -6.00 -0.16
CA GLN A 151 12.14 -5.26 -0.02
C GLN A 151 13.32 -6.22 0.16
N PHE A 152 14.41 -6.01 -0.56
CA PHE A 152 15.62 -6.86 -0.43
C PHE A 152 16.76 -6.20 0.38
N LYS A 153 16.64 -4.90 0.70
CA LYS A 153 17.51 -4.16 1.63
C LYS A 153 16.65 -3.46 2.71
N GLY A 154 15.63 -4.14 3.23
CA GLY A 154 14.67 -3.58 4.19
C GLY A 154 15.31 -2.98 5.44
N ARG A 155 14.89 -1.77 5.83
CA ARG A 155 15.51 -0.99 6.90
C ARG A 155 14.76 -1.14 8.23
N GLY A 156 15.49 -1.46 9.29
CA GLY A 156 15.06 -1.30 10.68
C GLY A 156 15.82 -0.16 11.37
N ARG A 157 15.55 0.07 12.66
CA ARG A 157 16.33 1.03 13.46
C ARG A 157 17.76 0.55 13.64
N SER A 158 18.69 1.50 13.76
CA SER A 158 20.11 1.25 13.94
C SER A 158 20.68 0.38 12.81
N LYS A 159 21.15 -0.84 13.10
CA LYS A 159 21.71 -1.78 12.10
C LYS A 159 20.76 -2.95 11.82
N ASN A 160 19.53 -2.93 12.35
CA ASN A 160 18.58 -4.02 12.14
C ASN A 160 18.04 -3.99 10.71
N VAL A 161 17.85 -5.17 10.14
CA VAL A 161 17.22 -5.38 8.83
C VAL A 161 15.76 -5.77 9.06
N TRP A 162 14.85 -5.22 8.25
CA TRP A 162 13.46 -5.65 8.25
C TRP A 162 13.25 -6.73 7.18
N GLU A 163 13.04 -7.97 7.61
CA GLU A 163 12.69 -9.08 6.72
C GLU A 163 11.33 -8.82 6.07
N SER A 164 11.28 -8.93 4.75
CA SER A 164 10.15 -8.44 3.94
C SER A 164 9.59 -9.52 2.99
N PRO A 165 9.16 -10.69 3.49
CA PRO A 165 8.51 -11.68 2.66
C PRO A 165 7.22 -11.12 2.02
N ARG A 166 6.81 -11.70 0.88
CA ARG A 166 5.53 -11.35 0.25
C ARG A 166 4.39 -11.54 1.26
N GLY A 167 3.43 -10.63 1.22
CA GLY A 167 2.32 -10.56 2.20
C GLY A 167 2.51 -9.48 3.27
N CYS A 168 3.71 -8.94 3.44
CA CYS A 168 3.90 -7.73 4.23
C CYS A 168 3.24 -6.51 3.56
N LEU A 169 2.71 -5.60 4.37
CA LEU A 169 2.47 -4.21 3.99
C LEU A 169 3.76 -3.42 4.30
N LEU A 170 4.44 -2.95 3.26
CA LEU A 170 5.72 -2.25 3.35
C LEU A 170 5.57 -0.90 2.68
N PHE A 171 5.67 0.18 3.44
CA PHE A 171 5.54 1.50 2.88
C PHE A 171 6.35 2.54 3.63
N SER A 172 6.70 3.62 2.94
CA SER A 172 7.28 4.82 3.53
C SER A 172 6.66 6.06 2.92
N TYR A 173 6.61 7.17 3.65
CA TYR A 173 6.00 8.40 3.13
C TYR A 173 6.64 9.67 3.68
N THR A 174 6.42 10.78 2.96
CA THR A 174 6.99 12.10 3.27
C THR A 174 6.12 12.89 4.25
N ILE A 175 6.74 13.46 5.28
CA ILE A 175 6.14 14.45 6.20
C ILE A 175 7.12 15.62 6.31
N GLN A 176 6.63 16.85 6.33
CA GLN A 176 7.47 18.03 6.56
C GLN A 176 6.93 18.86 7.72
N MET A 177 7.83 19.36 8.55
CA MET A 177 7.52 20.17 9.72
C MET A 177 8.50 21.32 9.85
N GLU A 178 8.10 22.43 10.44
CA GLU A 178 8.98 23.58 10.69
C GLU A 178 9.52 23.56 12.13
N ASP A 179 8.68 23.16 13.08
CA ASP A 179 9.05 23.08 14.49
C ASP A 179 9.71 21.74 14.84
N GLY A 180 11.00 21.78 15.19
CA GLY A 180 11.77 20.60 15.58
C GLY A 180 11.30 19.93 16.87
N ARG A 181 10.60 20.66 17.75
CA ARG A 181 10.15 20.16 19.07
C ARG A 181 9.09 19.07 18.96
N VAL A 182 8.29 19.11 17.89
CA VAL A 182 7.21 18.16 17.63
C VAL A 182 7.63 16.98 16.75
N VAL A 183 8.83 17.03 16.15
CA VAL A 183 9.34 15.93 15.29
C VAL A 183 9.36 14.58 16.02
N PRO A 184 9.81 14.45 17.29
CA PRO A 184 9.76 13.17 18.00
C PRO A 184 8.34 12.62 18.22
N ILE A 185 7.33 13.49 18.26
CA ILE A 185 5.92 13.11 18.48
C ILE A 185 5.37 12.35 17.26
N VAL A 186 5.91 12.59 16.06
CA VAL A 186 5.44 11.93 14.83
C VAL A 186 5.40 10.41 14.97
N GLN A 187 6.42 9.80 15.57
CA GLN A 187 6.45 8.34 15.72
C GLN A 187 5.30 7.81 16.60
N TYR A 188 4.87 8.57 17.61
CA TYR A 188 3.70 8.22 18.43
C TYR A 188 2.43 8.30 17.61
N VAL A 189 2.25 9.37 16.83
CA VAL A 189 1.08 9.55 15.96
C VAL A 189 1.01 8.45 14.90
N VAL A 190 2.14 8.08 14.29
CA VAL A 190 2.21 6.96 13.33
C VAL A 190 1.81 5.65 13.99
N SER A 191 2.33 5.36 15.19
CA SER A 191 2.02 4.13 15.91
C SER A 191 0.54 4.04 16.27
N LEU A 192 -0.02 5.12 16.80
CA LEU A 192 -1.44 5.21 17.16
C LEU A 192 -2.33 5.12 15.92
N ALA A 193 -1.99 5.82 14.83
CA ALA A 193 -2.76 5.75 13.60
C ALA A 193 -2.81 4.33 13.02
N MET A 194 -1.72 3.58 13.11
CA MET A 194 -1.69 2.20 12.61
C MET A 194 -2.54 1.25 13.47
N THR A 195 -2.46 1.35 14.80
CA THR A 195 -3.30 0.51 15.66
C THR A 195 -4.78 0.85 15.47
N GLU A 196 -5.15 2.13 15.43
CA GLU A 196 -6.54 2.56 15.20
C GLU A 196 -7.05 2.17 13.80
N ALA A 197 -6.19 2.18 12.77
CA ALA A 197 -6.57 1.74 11.43
C ALA A 197 -6.90 0.25 11.38
N ILE A 198 -6.09 -0.60 12.02
CA ILE A 198 -6.36 -2.05 12.10
C ILE A 198 -7.70 -2.30 12.80
N LYS A 199 -7.96 -1.60 13.91
CA LYS A 199 -9.23 -1.69 14.64
C LYS A 199 -10.42 -1.28 13.78
N ASP A 200 -10.30 -0.15 13.07
CA ASP A 200 -11.35 0.39 12.21
C ASP A 200 -11.70 -0.57 11.07
N VAL A 201 -10.69 -1.19 10.43
CA VAL A 201 -10.90 -2.21 9.40
C VAL A 201 -11.56 -3.46 9.97
N CYS A 202 -11.16 -3.91 11.17
CA CYS A 202 -11.82 -5.06 11.82
C CYS A 202 -13.31 -4.78 12.09
N HIS A 203 -13.60 -3.62 12.68
CA HIS A 203 -14.96 -3.21 13.00
C HIS A 203 -15.83 -3.08 11.73
N LYS A 204 -15.35 -2.38 10.70
CA LYS A 204 -16.10 -2.18 9.44
C LYS A 204 -16.47 -3.49 8.73
N ASN A 205 -15.66 -4.53 8.89
CA ASN A 205 -15.88 -5.83 8.27
C ASN A 205 -16.56 -6.85 9.20
N GLY A 206 -16.97 -6.43 10.41
CA GLY A 206 -17.65 -7.32 11.36
C GLY A 206 -16.81 -8.50 11.83
N ILE A 207 -15.47 -8.37 11.82
CA ILE A 207 -14.54 -9.40 12.28
C ILE A 207 -14.03 -9.10 13.69
N PRO A 208 -13.54 -10.11 14.44
CA PRO A 208 -13.00 -9.88 15.78
C PRO A 208 -11.88 -8.84 15.79
N HIS A 209 -11.86 -8.07 16.87
CA HIS A 209 -10.81 -7.12 17.12
C HIS A 209 -9.45 -7.83 17.28
N LEU A 210 -8.45 -7.38 16.52
CA LEU A 210 -7.05 -7.75 16.75
C LEU A 210 -6.44 -6.74 17.73
N ASP A 211 -6.06 -7.20 18.92
CA ASP A 211 -5.44 -6.39 19.97
C ASP A 211 -3.96 -6.10 19.65
N VAL A 212 -3.74 -5.31 18.59
CA VAL A 212 -2.41 -4.86 18.19
C VAL A 212 -1.98 -3.73 19.11
N ARG A 213 -0.95 -4.00 19.93
CA ARG A 213 -0.40 -3.10 20.93
C ARG A 213 0.92 -2.50 20.49
N ILE A 214 1.23 -1.34 21.05
CA ILE A 214 2.50 -0.64 20.81
C ILE A 214 3.50 -1.08 21.88
N LYS A 215 4.57 -1.76 21.48
CA LYS A 215 5.76 -1.91 22.31
C LYS A 215 6.67 -0.73 22.03
N TRP A 216 6.72 0.18 22.98
CA TRP A 216 7.47 1.43 22.83
C TRP A 216 8.96 1.16 22.56
N PRO A 217 9.61 1.92 21.66
CA PRO A 217 9.10 3.12 20.99
C PRO A 217 8.50 2.92 19.60
N ASN A 218 8.63 1.75 18.98
CA ASN A 218 8.49 1.65 17.53
C ASN A 218 8.00 0.30 17.01
N ASP A 219 7.57 -0.61 17.88
CA ASP A 219 7.19 -1.95 17.49
C ASP A 219 5.69 -2.19 17.72
N LEU A 220 5.06 -2.95 16.82
CA LEU A 220 3.68 -3.38 16.93
C LEU A 220 3.65 -4.87 17.27
N TYR A 221 2.88 -5.22 18.29
CA TYR A 221 2.80 -6.57 18.84
C TYR A 221 1.36 -7.07 18.87
N LEU A 222 1.18 -8.36 18.58
CA LEU A 222 -0.09 -9.08 18.66
C LEU A 222 0.20 -10.46 19.26
N ASP A 223 -0.55 -10.84 20.29
CA ASP A 223 -0.34 -12.09 21.05
C ASP A 223 1.11 -12.29 21.52
N GLY A 224 1.76 -11.21 21.97
CA GLY A 224 3.14 -11.24 22.45
C GLY A 224 4.21 -11.38 21.36
N LEU A 225 3.82 -11.51 20.09
CA LEU A 225 4.72 -11.59 18.94
C LEU A 225 4.74 -10.29 18.16
N LYS A 226 5.91 -9.95 17.61
CA LYS A 226 6.07 -8.75 16.79
C LYS A 226 5.40 -8.95 15.43
N VAL A 227 4.49 -8.06 15.08
CA VAL A 227 3.79 -8.02 13.78
C VAL A 227 4.16 -6.82 12.96
N GLY A 228 4.76 -5.77 13.54
CA GLY A 228 5.12 -4.58 12.78
C GLY A 228 6.25 -3.79 13.41
N GLY A 229 6.81 -2.88 12.61
CA GLY A 229 7.85 -1.95 13.02
C GLY A 229 7.69 -0.62 12.30
N ILE A 230 8.00 0.46 13.01
CA ILE A 230 7.92 1.84 12.53
C ILE A 230 9.33 2.43 12.56
N LEU A 231 9.66 3.21 11.53
CA LEU A 231 10.94 3.89 11.39
C LEU A 231 10.68 5.33 10.93
N CYS A 232 10.88 6.29 11.82
CA CYS A 232 10.88 7.70 11.47
C CYS A 232 12.32 8.23 11.45
N THR A 233 12.76 8.77 10.32
CA THR A 233 14.04 9.49 10.21
C THR A 233 13.81 10.89 9.71
N SER A 234 14.56 11.87 10.21
CA SER A 234 14.45 13.25 9.77
C SER A 234 15.78 13.80 9.27
N THR A 235 15.69 14.74 8.33
CA THR A 235 16.80 15.60 7.91
C THR A 235 16.35 17.05 8.02
N TYR A 236 17.27 17.95 8.37
CA TYR A 236 16.98 19.38 8.43
C TYR A 236 17.54 20.07 7.19
N LYS A 237 16.67 20.65 6.36
CA LYS A 237 17.04 21.33 5.12
C LYS A 237 16.11 22.52 4.87
N SER A 238 16.68 23.64 4.41
CA SER A 238 15.91 24.84 4.05
C SER A 238 14.94 25.31 5.16
N LYS A 239 15.43 25.31 6.41
CA LYS A 239 14.67 25.65 7.62
C LYS A 239 13.50 24.73 7.97
N LYS A 240 13.41 23.55 7.36
CA LYS A 240 12.36 22.57 7.62
C LYS A 240 12.94 21.20 7.95
N PHE A 241 12.20 20.42 8.73
CA PHE A 241 12.45 19.03 9.02
C PHE A 241 11.71 18.17 8.00
N ASN A 242 12.46 17.49 7.14
CA ASN A 242 11.97 16.51 6.18
C ASN A 242 12.02 15.13 6.83
N ILE A 243 10.86 14.54 7.09
CA ILE A 243 10.70 13.31 7.84
C ILE A 243 10.23 12.22 6.88
N SER A 244 11.01 11.15 6.78
CA SER A 244 10.59 9.91 6.11
C SER A 244 10.09 8.95 7.19
N ALA A 245 8.81 8.59 7.11
CA ALA A 245 8.17 7.65 8.03
C ALA A 245 7.90 6.34 7.27
N GLY A 246 8.54 5.26 7.71
CA GLY A 246 8.41 3.91 7.17
C GLY A 246 7.70 2.98 8.13
N ILE A 247 6.86 2.09 7.60
CA ILE A 247 6.17 1.05 8.35
C ILE A 247 6.28 -0.28 7.58
N GLY A 248 6.71 -1.31 8.31
CA GLY A 248 6.57 -2.70 7.90
C GLY A 248 5.55 -3.38 8.81
N LEU A 249 4.53 -3.99 8.22
CA LEU A 249 3.46 -4.68 8.95
C LEU A 249 3.19 -6.04 8.30
N ASN A 250 3.20 -7.09 9.11
CA ASN A 250 2.93 -8.45 8.67
C ASN A 250 1.43 -8.68 8.54
N ILE A 251 0.90 -8.59 7.32
CA ILE A 251 -0.53 -8.78 7.05
C ILE A 251 -0.81 -10.24 6.74
N ASP A 252 -0.09 -10.79 5.75
CA ASP A 252 -0.32 -12.13 5.22
C ASP A 252 0.98 -12.93 5.00
N ASN A 253 1.90 -12.83 5.97
CA ASN A 253 3.18 -13.54 5.97
C ASN A 253 3.45 -14.17 7.35
N GLU A 254 3.19 -15.46 7.51
CA GLU A 254 3.29 -16.12 8.82
C GLU A 254 4.71 -16.19 9.40
N LYS A 255 5.73 -16.02 8.55
CA LYS A 255 7.15 -16.06 8.93
C LYS A 255 7.80 -14.68 8.71
N PRO A 256 8.85 -14.32 9.46
CA PRO A 256 9.54 -15.14 10.48
C PRO A 256 8.84 -15.19 11.86
N THR A 257 7.90 -14.29 12.14
CA THR A 257 7.25 -14.18 13.47
C THR A 257 5.80 -14.68 13.46
N THR A 258 4.90 -13.85 12.94
CA THR A 258 3.46 -14.10 12.72
C THR A 258 2.89 -12.95 11.88
N CYS A 259 1.63 -13.03 11.47
CA CYS A 259 0.92 -11.97 10.77
C CYS A 259 -0.52 -11.80 11.28
N LEU A 260 -1.15 -10.68 10.91
CA LEU A 260 -2.53 -10.36 11.31
C LEU A 260 -3.52 -11.43 10.86
N ASN A 261 -3.42 -11.90 9.61
CA ASN A 261 -4.37 -12.90 9.08
C ASN A 261 -4.24 -14.27 9.76
N ALA A 262 -3.03 -14.68 10.17
CA ALA A 262 -2.84 -15.95 10.88
C ALA A 262 -3.43 -15.92 12.29
N VAL A 263 -3.38 -14.77 12.98
CA VAL A 263 -4.07 -14.60 14.26
C VAL A 263 -5.58 -14.52 14.06
N LEU A 264 -6.04 -13.76 13.07
CA LEU A 264 -7.46 -13.64 12.74
C LEU A 264 -8.11 -15.01 12.48
N GLN A 265 -7.46 -15.87 11.69
CA GLN A 265 -7.95 -17.23 11.41
C GLN A 265 -8.11 -18.11 12.65
N LYS A 266 -7.38 -17.84 13.74
CA LYS A 266 -7.54 -18.55 15.02
C LYS A 266 -8.72 -18.03 15.83
N LEU A 267 -9.12 -16.77 15.61
CA LEU A 267 -10.16 -16.08 16.37
C LEU A 267 -11.55 -16.20 15.74
N THR A 268 -11.64 -16.50 14.44
CA THR A 268 -12.92 -16.58 13.73
C THR A 268 -12.96 -17.70 12.70
N SER A 269 -14.15 -18.24 12.46
CA SER A 269 -14.46 -19.15 11.35
C SER A 269 -14.74 -18.41 10.04
N VAL A 270 -14.80 -17.08 10.06
CA VAL A 270 -15.05 -16.24 8.88
C VAL A 270 -13.86 -16.32 7.93
N THR A 271 -14.12 -16.51 6.63
CA THR A 271 -13.11 -16.64 5.57
C THR A 271 -12.51 -15.29 5.13
N TYR A 272 -12.83 -14.21 5.83
CA TYR A 272 -12.37 -12.88 5.51
C TYR A 272 -10.86 -12.75 5.79
N ARG A 273 -10.13 -12.11 4.87
CA ARG A 273 -8.71 -11.78 5.03
C ARG A 273 -8.54 -10.28 4.99
N LEU A 274 -7.81 -9.74 5.97
CA LEU A 274 -7.34 -8.36 5.95
C LEU A 274 -6.48 -8.14 4.71
N GLN A 275 -6.79 -7.07 3.97
CA GLN A 275 -6.08 -6.69 2.77
C GLN A 275 -5.12 -5.54 3.06
N ARG A 276 -3.95 -5.56 2.41
CA ARG A 276 -2.91 -4.53 2.59
C ARG A 276 -3.41 -3.15 2.21
N GLU A 277 -4.22 -3.08 1.16
CA GLU A 277 -4.76 -1.83 0.63
C GLU A 277 -5.75 -1.17 1.59
N ASP A 278 -6.63 -1.96 2.19
CA ASP A 278 -7.65 -1.47 3.13
C ASP A 278 -6.99 -0.92 4.39
N ILE A 279 -5.97 -1.63 4.91
CA ILE A 279 -5.18 -1.19 6.06
C ILE A 279 -4.41 0.09 5.74
N LEU A 280 -3.76 0.19 4.57
CA LEU A 280 -3.02 1.39 4.19
C LEU A 280 -3.94 2.62 4.01
N ALA A 281 -5.11 2.43 3.39
CA ALA A 281 -6.09 3.50 3.24
C ALA A 281 -6.64 3.95 4.60
N ALA A 282 -7.02 3.00 5.46
CA ALA A 282 -7.46 3.29 6.83
C ALA A 282 -6.38 4.00 7.64
N PHE A 283 -5.11 3.58 7.48
CA PHE A 283 -3.96 4.22 8.11
C PHE A 283 -3.86 5.69 7.73
N PHE A 284 -3.84 6.03 6.44
CA PHE A 284 -3.72 7.43 6.04
C PHE A 284 -4.94 8.27 6.44
N ASN A 285 -6.14 7.70 6.35
CA ASN A 285 -7.36 8.38 6.77
C ASN A 285 -7.32 8.72 8.29
N LYS A 286 -6.85 7.80 9.14
CA LYS A 286 -6.67 8.05 10.58
C LYS A 286 -5.48 8.96 10.85
N PHE A 287 -4.36 8.72 10.17
CA PHE A 287 -3.11 9.46 10.33
C PHE A 287 -3.31 10.94 10.02
N GLU A 288 -4.00 11.31 8.94
CA GLU A 288 -4.25 12.72 8.61
C GLU A 288 -5.02 13.44 9.74
N THR A 289 -6.12 12.83 10.22
CA THR A 289 -6.89 13.39 11.33
C THR A 289 -6.09 13.50 12.62
N LEU A 290 -5.34 12.45 12.98
CA LEU A 290 -4.52 12.46 14.20
C LEU A 290 -3.34 13.41 14.06
N PHE A 291 -2.70 13.48 12.90
CA PHE A 291 -1.60 14.39 12.63
C PHE A 291 -2.04 15.84 12.84
N ASP A 292 -3.18 16.24 12.26
CA ASP A 292 -3.69 17.60 12.43
C ASP A 292 -4.06 17.88 13.89
N LEU A 293 -4.76 16.95 14.55
CA LEU A 293 -5.12 17.07 15.96
C LEU A 293 -3.91 17.21 16.88
N PHE A 294 -2.90 16.35 16.71
CA PHE A 294 -1.75 16.29 17.61
C PHE A 294 -0.75 17.40 17.32
N ILE A 295 -0.56 17.83 16.07
CA ILE A 295 0.33 18.94 15.77
C ILE A 295 -0.26 20.26 16.27
N ASP A 296 -1.54 20.51 16.06
CA ASP A 296 -2.20 21.71 16.58
C ASP A 296 -2.14 21.76 18.11
N LYS A 297 -2.48 20.66 18.79
CA LYS A 297 -2.43 20.58 20.25
C LYS A 297 -1.02 20.59 20.80
N ALA A 298 -0.06 19.90 20.19
CA ALA A 298 1.32 19.87 20.67
C ALA A 298 1.95 21.25 20.56
N ILE A 299 1.73 21.96 19.45
CA ILE A 299 2.18 23.35 19.30
C ILE A 299 1.56 24.22 20.40
N GLN A 300 0.25 24.12 20.65
CA GLN A 300 -0.41 24.86 21.74
C GLN A 300 0.19 24.53 23.12
N CYS A 301 0.39 23.26 23.45
CA CYS A 301 1.00 22.85 24.71
C CYS A 301 2.45 23.34 24.84
N PHE A 302 3.26 23.31 23.78
CA PHE A 302 4.63 23.84 23.80
C PHE A 302 4.65 25.37 23.96
N LEU A 303 3.72 26.09 23.33
CA LEU A 303 3.60 27.54 23.45
C LEU A 303 3.08 27.96 24.83
N GLN A 304 2.25 27.15 25.49
CA GLN A 304 1.64 27.48 26.79
C GLN A 304 2.43 26.98 28.01
N LEU A 305 3.07 25.80 27.94
CA LEU A 305 3.52 25.08 29.13
C LEU A 305 5.02 24.77 29.21
N GLY A 306 5.80 24.99 28.14
CA GLY A 306 7.22 24.63 28.14
C GLY A 306 7.45 23.13 28.40
N ILE A 307 7.38 22.33 27.33
CA ILE A 307 7.58 20.86 27.29
C ILE A 307 6.62 20.05 28.19
N PRO A 308 5.66 19.30 27.63
CA PRO A 308 4.80 18.43 28.42
C PRO A 308 5.55 17.19 28.93
N ARG A 309 5.52 16.96 30.25
CA ARG A 309 5.99 15.73 30.91
C ARG A 309 4.95 14.58 30.93
N HIS A 310 3.76 14.75 30.35
CA HIS A 310 2.65 13.81 30.55
C HIS A 310 1.88 13.44 29.26
N LEU A 311 2.53 12.73 28.34
CA LEU A 311 1.86 12.02 27.22
C LEU A 311 1.98 10.49 27.36
N THR A 312 2.00 9.97 28.58
CA THR A 312 2.29 8.56 28.90
C THR A 312 1.06 7.68 29.21
N ASP A 313 -0.16 8.12 28.91
CA ASP A 313 -1.36 7.28 29.08
C ASP A 313 -1.95 6.85 27.73
N PHE A 314 -1.24 5.95 27.03
CA PHE A 314 -1.72 5.25 25.84
C PHE A 314 -1.29 3.79 25.95
N THR A 315 -2.22 2.90 26.33
CA THR A 315 -2.13 1.42 26.28
C THR A 315 -0.72 0.86 26.04
N TYR A 316 0.15 1.02 27.04
CA TYR A 316 1.52 0.54 27.02
C TYR A 316 1.55 -0.93 27.47
N LEU A 317 2.40 -1.73 26.84
CA LEU A 317 2.91 -2.98 27.41
C LEU A 317 4.08 -2.67 28.34
#